data_AF-A0A565C2U1-F1
#
_entry.id   AF-A0A565C2U1-F1
#
_cell.length_a   1.000
_cell.length_b   1.000
_cell.length_c   1.000
_cell.angle_alpha   90.00
_cell.angle_beta   90.00
_cell.angle_gamma   90.00
#
_symmetry.space_group_name_H-M   'P 1'
#
loop_
_entity.id
_entity.type
_entity.pdbx_description
1 polymer ?
#
loop_
_entity_poly.entity_id
_entity_poly.type
_entity_poly.pdbx_seq_one_letter_code
_entity_poly.pdbx_strand_id
1 'polypeptide(L)'
;MVCWLDVSGKFDTKNLRLGTKYEVIFMVKLEDTANGWDWEPVKLKLVMPNGSETPEEHSVSFVEYIGKQWIDIPAGEFMMSKENVGEISFSLYEHDANIWRSGLIVKGVVIRPKH
;
A
#
# COMPACT_ATOMS: atom_id res chain seq x y z
N MET A 1 -3.76 16.78 10.66
CA MET A 1 -4.27 17.02 9.30
C MET A 1 -3.08 16.98 8.34
N VAL A 2 -3.28 16.49 7.12
CA VAL A 2 -2.24 16.44 6.09
C VAL A 2 -2.81 16.93 4.76
N CYS A 3 -2.04 17.67 3.97
CA CYS A 3 -2.45 18.14 2.63
C CYS A 3 -1.88 17.27 1.49
N TRP A 4 -1.04 16.30 1.83
CA TRP A 4 -0.54 15.24 0.97
C TRP A 4 -0.31 13.99 1.84
N LEU A 5 -0.43 12.81 1.25
CA LEU A 5 -0.20 11.53 1.90
C LEU A 5 0.94 10.83 1.15
N ASP A 6 1.96 10.40 1.88
CA ASP A 6 2.99 9.51 1.35
C ASP A 6 3.46 8.60 2.46
N VAL A 7 3.06 7.33 2.37
CA VAL A 7 3.58 6.27 3.21
C VAL A 7 4.27 5.30 2.30
N SER A 8 5.59 5.28 2.38
CA SER A 8 6.44 4.42 1.57
C SER A 8 7.37 3.58 2.43
N GLY A 9 7.70 2.40 1.93
CA GLY A 9 8.56 1.46 2.61
C GLY A 9 9.27 0.55 1.63
N LYS A 10 10.29 -0.12 2.15
CA LYS A 10 11.12 -1.04 1.38
C LYS A 10 11.35 -2.33 2.14
N PHE A 11 11.56 -3.42 1.41
CA PHE A 11 11.78 -4.73 2.03
C PHE A 11 12.71 -5.59 1.16
N ASP A 12 13.69 -6.23 1.79
CA ASP A 12 14.62 -7.14 1.11
C ASP A 12 14.03 -8.55 1.02
N THR A 13 13.79 -9.02 -0.20
CA THR A 13 13.15 -10.30 -0.49
C THR A 13 14.08 -11.51 -0.34
N LYS A 14 15.38 -11.32 -0.06
CA LYS A 14 16.37 -12.42 0.04
C LYS A 14 15.99 -13.55 0.99
N ASN A 15 15.23 -13.25 2.04
CA ASN A 15 14.82 -14.23 3.05
C ASN A 15 13.43 -14.84 2.78
N LEU A 16 12.77 -14.48 1.68
CA LEU A 16 11.50 -15.06 1.29
C LEU A 16 11.69 -16.39 0.56
N ARG A 17 10.70 -17.27 0.66
CA ARG A 17 10.74 -18.59 0.03
C ARG A 17 10.51 -18.44 -1.48
N LEU A 18 11.44 -18.97 -2.27
CA LEU A 18 11.30 -19.05 -3.72
C LEU A 18 10.09 -19.92 -4.13
N GLY A 19 9.45 -19.57 -5.26
CA GLY A 19 8.28 -20.26 -5.79
C GLY A 19 7.01 -20.07 -4.97
N THR A 20 7.01 -19.11 -4.03
CA THR A 20 5.84 -18.77 -3.21
C THR A 20 5.30 -17.41 -3.66
N LYS A 21 3.99 -17.30 -3.82
CA LYS A 21 3.35 -16.02 -4.09
C LYS A 21 3.23 -15.24 -2.79
N TYR A 22 3.53 -13.95 -2.81
CA TYR A 22 3.40 -13.05 -1.67
C TYR A 22 2.46 -11.90 -2.01
N GLU A 23 1.78 -11.38 -0.99
CA GLU A 23 1.04 -10.12 -1.06
C GLU A 23 1.60 -9.11 -0.06
N VAL A 24 1.61 -7.84 -0.47
CA VAL A 24 1.98 -6.69 0.38
C VAL A 24 0.69 -5.96 0.73
N ILE A 25 0.43 -5.75 2.02
CA ILE A 25 -0.83 -5.19 2.52
C ILE A 25 -0.55 -4.04 3.48
N PHE A 26 -1.21 -2.90 3.27
CA PHE A 26 -1.30 -1.84 4.26
C PHE A 26 -2.46 -2.12 5.22
N MET A 27 -2.16 -2.17 6.52
CA MET A 27 -3.18 -2.22 7.57
C MET A 27 -3.53 -0.80 8.00
N VAL A 28 -4.71 -0.33 7.63
CA VAL A 28 -5.15 1.03 7.91
C VAL A 28 -6.51 1.05 8.60
N LYS A 29 -6.83 2.18 9.22
CA LYS A 29 -8.14 2.46 9.78
C LYS A 29 -8.48 3.92 9.52
N LEU A 30 -9.73 4.19 9.13
CA LEU A 30 -10.28 5.53 9.10
C LEU A 30 -11.20 5.72 10.30
N GLU A 31 -10.93 6.75 11.09
CA GLU A 31 -11.81 7.18 12.17
C GLU A 31 -13.20 7.55 11.63
N ASP A 32 -14.21 7.49 12.49
CA ASP A 32 -15.57 7.94 12.18
C ASP A 32 -15.62 9.45 11.86
N THR A 33 -14.70 10.23 12.42
CA THR A 33 -14.53 11.67 12.14
C THR A 33 -13.59 11.96 10.97
N ALA A 34 -13.13 10.95 10.22
CA ALA A 34 -12.24 11.15 9.08
C ALA A 34 -12.90 12.00 7.98
N ASN A 35 -12.12 12.89 7.35
CA ASN A 35 -12.61 13.82 6.33
C ASN A 35 -11.57 14.08 5.23
N GLY A 36 -12.03 14.62 4.09
CA GLY A 36 -11.20 14.96 2.92
C GLY A 36 -10.84 13.78 2.01
N TRP A 37 -11.49 12.63 2.18
CA TRP A 37 -11.23 11.39 1.43
C TRP A 37 -12.18 11.18 0.23
N ASP A 38 -13.13 12.09 0.03
CA ASP A 38 -14.20 12.06 -0.98
C ASP A 38 -13.83 12.68 -2.32
N TRP A 39 -12.68 13.36 -2.41
CA TRP A 39 -12.25 14.10 -3.60
C TRP A 39 -11.38 13.29 -4.55
N GLU A 40 -10.34 12.64 -4.04
CA GLU A 40 -9.39 11.86 -4.84
C GLU A 40 -9.14 10.50 -4.16
N PRO A 41 -9.07 9.40 -4.94
CA PRO A 41 -8.75 8.09 -4.39
C PRO A 41 -7.27 8.01 -3.99
N VAL A 42 -6.97 7.13 -3.04
CA VAL A 42 -5.60 6.88 -2.61
C VAL A 42 -4.94 5.88 -3.56
N LYS A 43 -3.73 6.18 -4.00
CA LYS A 43 -2.95 5.32 -4.89
C LYS A 43 -2.10 4.37 -4.06
N LEU A 44 -2.08 3.10 -4.44
CA LEU A 44 -1.15 2.11 -3.93
C LEU A 44 -0.24 1.64 -5.04
N LYS A 45 1.02 1.40 -4.70
CA LYS A 45 2.04 0.98 -5.65
C LYS A 45 2.95 -0.07 -5.07
N LEU A 46 3.27 -1.08 -5.86
CA LEU A 46 4.33 -2.05 -5.61
C LEU A 46 5.33 -2.00 -6.77
N VAL A 47 6.61 -1.86 -6.42
CA VAL A 47 7.73 -1.84 -7.37
C VAL A 47 8.66 -3.00 -7.06
N MET A 48 8.85 -3.85 -8.06
CA MET A 48 9.76 -4.99 -8.01
C MET A 48 11.23 -4.55 -8.15
N PRO A 49 12.21 -5.36 -7.70
CA PRO A 49 13.61 -4.97 -7.71
C PRO A 49 14.11 -4.67 -9.13
N ASN A 50 15.02 -3.70 -9.23
CA ASN A 50 15.74 -3.31 -10.45
C ASN A 50 14.84 -2.88 -11.63
N GLY A 51 13.56 -2.57 -11.40
CA GLY A 51 12.62 -2.25 -12.48
C GLY A 51 12.39 -3.40 -13.45
N SER A 52 12.63 -4.65 -12.98
CA SER A 52 12.47 -5.87 -13.78
C SER A 52 11.04 -6.08 -14.27
N GLU A 53 10.07 -5.47 -13.60
CA GLU A 53 8.65 -5.52 -13.96
C GLU A 53 8.03 -4.11 -13.90
N THR A 54 6.97 -3.91 -14.68
CA THR A 54 6.14 -2.71 -14.58
C THR A 54 5.54 -2.60 -13.18
N PRO A 55 5.65 -1.44 -12.50
CA PRO A 55 5.03 -1.26 -11.20
C PRO A 55 3.55 -1.62 -11.21
N GLU A 56 3.11 -2.40 -10.23
CA GLU A 56 1.69 -2.59 -9.98
C GLU A 56 1.18 -1.33 -9.27
N GLU A 57 0.23 -0.62 -9.87
CA GLU A 57 -0.35 0.60 -9.31
C GLU A 57 -1.86 0.59 -9.49
N HIS A 58 -2.60 0.90 -8.42
CA HIS A 58 -4.05 1.01 -8.47
C HIS A 58 -4.57 1.99 -7.43
N SER A 59 -5.81 2.44 -7.59
CA SER A 59 -6.43 3.46 -6.75
C SER A 59 -7.59 2.87 -5.95
N VAL A 60 -7.73 3.30 -4.69
CA VAL A 60 -8.78 2.86 -3.77
C VAL A 60 -9.50 4.06 -3.17
N SER A 61 -10.83 4.06 -3.22
CA SER A 61 -11.65 5.06 -2.53
C SER A 61 -11.68 4.78 -1.03
N PHE A 62 -11.28 5.76 -0.22
CA PHE A 62 -11.27 5.60 1.25
C PHE A 62 -12.61 5.91 1.89
N VAL A 63 -13.53 6.58 1.17
CA VAL A 63 -14.85 6.98 1.65
C VAL A 63 -15.64 5.80 2.21
N GLU A 64 -15.60 4.67 1.50
CA GLU A 64 -16.35 3.48 1.89
C GLU A 64 -15.84 2.83 3.18
N TYR A 65 -14.68 3.24 3.69
CA TYR A 65 -14.07 2.65 4.88
C TYR A 65 -14.09 3.54 6.12
N ILE A 66 -14.66 4.75 6.02
CA ILE A 66 -14.82 5.67 7.14
C ILE A 66 -15.62 4.99 8.27
N GLY A 67 -15.11 5.07 9.50
CA GLY A 67 -15.72 4.47 10.69
C GLY A 67 -15.70 2.94 10.75
N LYS A 68 -15.10 2.25 9.77
CA LYS A 68 -14.95 0.79 9.80
C LYS A 68 -13.80 0.38 10.75
N GLN A 69 -13.75 -0.92 11.06
CA GLN A 69 -12.60 -1.51 11.75
C GLN A 69 -11.36 -1.51 10.84
N TRP A 70 -10.23 -1.99 11.36
CA TRP A 70 -9.01 -2.17 10.57
C TRP A 70 -9.29 -2.87 9.24
N ILE A 71 -8.77 -2.30 8.16
CA ILE A 71 -8.88 -2.81 6.80
C ILE A 71 -7.51 -3.18 6.27
N ASP A 72 -7.49 -4.25 5.48
CA ASP A 72 -6.33 -4.70 4.72
C ASP A 72 -6.48 -4.16 3.29
N ILE A 73 -5.56 -3.28 2.88
CA ILE A 73 -5.51 -2.76 1.51
C ILE A 73 -4.27 -3.36 0.81
N PRO A 74 -4.45 -4.28 -0.15
CA PRO A 74 -3.34 -4.83 -0.91
C PRO A 74 -2.65 -3.72 -1.72
N ALA A 75 -1.33 -3.60 -1.62
CA ALA A 75 -0.54 -2.76 -2.50
C ALA A 75 -0.16 -3.46 -3.81
N GLY A 76 -0.08 -4.79 -3.76
CA GLY A 76 0.21 -5.64 -4.90
C GLY A 76 0.65 -7.03 -4.49
N GLU A 77 0.91 -7.86 -5.50
CA GLU A 77 1.27 -9.26 -5.36
C GLU A 77 2.46 -9.61 -6.25
N PHE A 78 3.30 -10.55 -5.79
CA PHE A 78 4.43 -11.01 -6.60
C PHE A 78 4.73 -12.48 -6.35
N MET A 79 5.25 -13.15 -7.38
CA MET A 79 5.79 -14.51 -7.27
C MET A 79 7.27 -14.44 -6.93
N MET A 80 7.71 -14.98 -5.80
CA MET A 80 9.14 -14.98 -5.48
C MET A 80 9.93 -15.88 -6.42
N SER A 81 10.93 -15.31 -7.10
CA SER A 81 11.80 -15.98 -8.05
C SER A 81 13.26 -15.52 -7.85
N LYS A 82 14.20 -16.12 -8.59
CA LYS A 82 15.60 -15.68 -8.56
C LYS A 82 15.81 -14.33 -9.27
N GLU A 83 14.88 -13.95 -10.13
CA GLU A 83 14.96 -12.74 -10.96
C GLU A 83 14.57 -11.48 -10.17
N ASN A 84 13.73 -11.65 -9.13
CA ASN A 84 13.27 -10.57 -8.26
C ASN A 84 13.82 -10.66 -6.83
N VAL A 85 15.00 -11.25 -6.67
CA VAL A 85 15.76 -11.17 -5.41
C VAL A 85 16.33 -9.75 -5.28
N GLY A 86 15.92 -9.04 -4.22
CA GLY A 86 16.39 -7.69 -3.95
C GLY A 86 15.40 -6.88 -3.14
N GLU A 87 15.55 -5.56 -3.20
CA GLU A 87 14.70 -4.63 -2.46
C GLU A 87 13.44 -4.32 -3.27
N ILE A 88 12.27 -4.72 -2.77
CA ILE A 88 10.98 -4.20 -3.25
C ILE A 88 10.70 -2.86 -2.57
N SER A 89 9.93 -2.01 -3.25
CA SER A 89 9.38 -0.78 -2.67
C SER A 89 7.87 -0.77 -2.79
N PHE A 90 7.19 -0.30 -1.76
CA PHE A 90 5.73 -0.17 -1.75
C PHE A 90 5.33 1.19 -1.21
N SER A 91 4.23 1.74 -1.72
CA SER A 91 3.70 3.02 -1.26
C SER A 91 2.19 3.08 -1.25
N LEU A 92 1.68 3.96 -0.40
CA LEU A 92 0.30 4.39 -0.28
C LEU A 92 0.33 5.93 -0.23
N TYR A 93 -0.20 6.58 -1.25
CA TYR A 93 0.02 8.01 -1.45
C TYR A 93 -1.12 8.71 -2.18
N GLU A 94 -1.17 10.02 -1.99
CA GLU A 94 -2.02 10.96 -2.73
C GLU A 94 -1.38 12.36 -2.62
N HIS A 95 -1.15 13.01 -3.76
CA HIS A 95 -0.44 14.31 -3.83
C HIS A 95 -1.23 15.41 -4.55
N ASP A 96 -2.34 15.08 -5.20
CA ASP A 96 -2.95 15.90 -6.26
C ASP A 96 -4.12 16.75 -5.75
N ALA A 97 -4.82 16.33 -4.71
CA ALA A 97 -6.09 16.94 -4.32
C ALA A 97 -5.96 18.37 -3.76
N ASN A 98 -4.81 18.76 -3.20
CA ASN A 98 -4.67 19.99 -2.39
C ASN A 98 -5.75 20.14 -1.28
N ILE A 99 -6.35 19.02 -0.87
CA ILE A 99 -7.38 18.95 0.17
C ILE A 99 -6.75 18.47 1.47
N TRP A 100 -7.13 19.12 2.57
CA TRP A 100 -6.74 18.69 3.91
C TRP A 100 -7.51 17.42 4.31
N ARG A 101 -6.75 16.40 4.74
CA ARG A 101 -7.29 15.14 5.22
C ARG A 101 -6.98 14.90 6.68
N SER A 102 -7.85 14.13 7.33
CA SER A 102 -7.65 13.68 8.70
C SER A 102 -8.29 12.32 8.96
N GLY A 103 -7.94 11.73 10.12
CA GLY A 103 -8.54 10.49 10.60
C GLY A 103 -8.01 9.19 9.98
N LEU A 104 -6.96 9.23 9.17
CA LEU A 104 -6.26 8.01 8.74
C LEU A 104 -5.24 7.58 9.79
N ILE A 105 -5.32 6.32 10.19
CA ILE A 105 -4.35 5.63 11.05
C ILE A 105 -3.73 4.50 10.25
N VAL A 106 -2.40 4.48 10.17
CA VAL A 106 -1.64 3.40 9.54
C VAL A 106 -0.96 2.58 10.63
N LYS A 107 -1.29 1.29 10.73
CA LYS A 107 -0.65 0.39 11.70
C LYS A 107 0.71 -0.10 11.19
N GLY A 108 0.80 -0.34 9.89
CA GLY A 108 2.01 -0.83 9.24
C GLY A 108 1.69 -1.64 8.00
N VAL A 109 2.69 -2.39 7.54
CA VAL A 109 2.62 -3.22 6.35
C VAL A 109 2.85 -4.69 6.71
N VAL A 110 2.08 -5.57 6.09
CA VAL A 110 2.23 -7.03 6.18
C VAL A 110 2.67 -7.56 4.82
N ILE A 111 3.73 -8.37 4.83
CA ILE A 111 4.16 -9.16 3.68
C ILE A 111 3.98 -10.61 4.06
N ARG A 112 3.11 -11.34 3.35
CA ARG A 112 2.79 -12.73 3.70
C ARG A 112 2.59 -13.61 2.46
N PRO A 113 2.81 -14.93 2.57
CA PRO A 113 2.47 -15.87 1.52
C PRO A 113 0.97 -15.81 1.17
N LYS A 114 0.67 -15.86 -0.13
CA LYS A 114 -0.67 -15.93 -0.70
C LYS A 114 -0.84 -17.28 -1.38
N HIS A 115 -1.29 -18.25 -0.57
CA HIS A 115 -1.48 -19.68 -0.88
C HIS A 115 -0.20 -20.52 -0.93
#